data_AF-A0A9W9LS89-F1
#
_entry.id   AF-A0A9W9LS89-F1
#
_cell.length_a   1.000
_cell.length_b   1.000
_cell.length_c   1.000
_cell.angle_alpha   90.00
_cell.angle_beta   90.00
_cell.angle_gamma   90.00
#
_symmetry.space_group_name_H-M   'P 1'
#
loop_
_entity.id
_entity.type
_entity.pdbx_description
1 polymer ?
#
loop_
_entity_poly.entity_id
_entity_poly.type
_entity_poly.pdbx_seq_one_letter_code
_entity_poly.pdbx_strand_id
1 'polypeptide(L)'
;MNSGDIQSVAFQFHLFGDLWLEDPKNFHNEIDLSEITQYLALIEALDKRWEHRPRISWNLDSAFAKFVERETATWSKQGVERPSHDLLPPSGSIESSLACHLMNPTYYVANPEDRITDDPSSPTMELLHNSGFSSQNALIFDQVCRTGRTEDMIEFYTDEFYQPHRDFVREIRGNMAAIVEICWGNTVWKEMKRELGPRLVRYLLWGVFKPVRLYLELDESHRSLKRFILHVRHPEFFVRSGLAKLGLEARKIYGEAQDLALTVARRLVGDGKDFTVNCFPCLPSLQVNRLTRKQENLRDKNDQLALKAFEAAFPETYQRRVRRKEESEEIKSVTSRFDSVSKTDDEVRKGRSSAG
;
A
#
# COMPACT_ATOMS: atom_id res chain seq x y z
N MET A 1 9.13 3.78 -47.36
CA MET A 1 8.21 2.68 -47.04
C MET A 1 9.07 1.46 -46.74
N ASN A 2 9.28 1.16 -45.47
CA ASN A 2 9.76 -0.13 -44.99
C ASN A 2 8.90 -0.43 -43.77
N SER A 3 7.80 -1.14 -44.03
CA SER A 3 7.00 -1.85 -43.04
C SER A 3 7.86 -2.96 -42.48
N GLY A 4 8.63 -2.64 -41.45
CA GLY A 4 9.26 -3.65 -40.60
C GLY A 4 8.16 -4.36 -39.83
N ASP A 5 7.95 -5.62 -40.16
CA ASP A 5 7.11 -6.56 -39.42
C ASP A 5 7.46 -6.49 -37.93
N ILE A 6 6.55 -5.93 -37.15
CA ILE A 6 6.50 -6.19 -35.71
C ILE A 6 6.10 -7.65 -35.60
N GLN A 7 7.09 -8.53 -35.48
CA GLN A 7 6.86 -9.90 -35.06
C GLN A 7 6.07 -9.85 -33.76
N SER A 8 4.79 -10.21 -33.86
CA SER A 8 3.91 -10.58 -32.76
C SER A 8 4.69 -11.51 -31.84
N VAL A 9 5.20 -10.99 -30.70
CA VAL A 9 5.87 -11.79 -29.68
C VAL A 9 4.81 -12.76 -29.16
N ALA A 10 4.91 -14.01 -29.61
CA ALA A 10 3.94 -15.05 -29.32
C ALA A 10 3.98 -15.36 -27.82
N PHE A 11 2.96 -14.90 -27.09
CA PHE A 11 2.67 -15.34 -25.74
C PHE A 11 2.39 -16.85 -25.74
N GLN A 12 3.24 -17.67 -25.12
CA GLN A 12 3.12 -19.12 -25.17
C GLN A 12 2.79 -19.76 -23.81
N PHE A 13 2.88 -19.02 -22.70
CA PHE A 13 2.58 -19.54 -21.37
C PHE A 13 1.39 -18.80 -20.75
N HIS A 14 0.26 -19.48 -20.59
CA HIS A 14 -0.89 -18.99 -19.84
C HIS A 14 -0.68 -19.29 -18.35
N LEU A 15 -0.63 -18.26 -17.51
CA LEU A 15 -0.48 -18.46 -16.07
C LEU A 15 -1.85 -18.54 -15.38
N PHE A 16 -2.66 -17.48 -15.49
CA PHE A 16 -3.99 -17.40 -14.88
C PHE A 16 -4.74 -16.19 -15.44
N GLY A 17 -6.07 -16.26 -15.54
CA GLY A 17 -6.90 -15.16 -16.07
C GLY A 17 -6.42 -14.74 -17.47
N ASP A 18 -6.15 -13.45 -17.65
CA ASP A 18 -5.57 -12.88 -18.86
C ASP A 18 -4.06 -12.64 -18.77
N LEU A 19 -3.37 -13.20 -17.77
CA LEU A 19 -1.92 -13.09 -17.67
C LEU A 19 -1.23 -14.16 -18.51
N TRP A 20 -0.61 -13.67 -19.60
CA TRP A 20 0.21 -14.47 -20.48
C TRP A 20 1.67 -14.03 -20.42
N LEU A 21 2.57 -15.00 -20.45
CA LEU A 21 4.01 -14.84 -20.34
C LEU A 21 4.71 -15.51 -21.54
N GLU A 22 5.96 -15.14 -21.76
CA GLU A 22 6.86 -15.84 -22.69
C GLU A 22 7.12 -17.29 -22.22
N ASP A 23 7.63 -18.16 -23.10
CA ASP A 23 8.01 -19.52 -22.68
C ASP A 23 9.12 -19.44 -21.59
N PRO A 24 8.88 -19.98 -20.38
CA PRO A 24 9.82 -19.89 -19.27
C PRO A 24 11.19 -20.54 -19.57
N LYS A 25 11.26 -21.50 -20.51
CA LYS A 25 12.54 -22.14 -20.93
C LYS A 25 13.54 -21.14 -21.49
N ASN A 26 13.09 -19.98 -21.96
CA ASN A 26 13.96 -18.93 -22.47
C ASN A 26 14.61 -18.09 -21.36
N PHE A 27 14.14 -18.20 -20.12
CA PHE A 27 14.54 -17.34 -19.00
C PHE A 27 15.08 -18.09 -17.79
N HIS A 28 14.78 -19.38 -17.67
CA HIS A 28 14.99 -20.17 -16.45
C HIS A 28 15.78 -21.46 -16.70
N ASN A 29 16.58 -21.85 -15.72
CA ASN A 29 17.24 -23.15 -15.68
C ASN A 29 16.25 -24.25 -15.20
N GLU A 30 16.65 -25.51 -15.24
CA GLU A 30 15.79 -26.64 -14.84
C GLU A 30 15.30 -26.58 -13.38
N ILE A 31 16.09 -26.01 -12.47
CA ILE A 31 15.74 -25.87 -11.05
C ILE A 31 14.61 -24.84 -10.91
N ASP A 32 14.79 -23.67 -11.51
CA ASP A 32 13.79 -22.60 -11.53
C ASP A 32 12.48 -23.08 -12.19
N LEU A 33 12.58 -23.85 -13.28
CA LEU A 33 11.43 -24.44 -13.95
C LEU A 33 10.68 -25.43 -13.06
N SER A 34 11.38 -26.22 -12.25
CA SER A 34 10.78 -27.12 -11.28
C SER A 34 9.99 -26.35 -10.21
N GLU A 35 10.56 -25.26 -9.68
CA GLU A 35 9.87 -24.39 -8.71
C GLU A 35 8.61 -23.74 -9.30
N ILE A 36 8.69 -23.23 -10.54
CA ILE A 36 7.55 -22.65 -11.27
C ILE A 36 6.45 -23.71 -11.44
N THR A 37 6.83 -24.93 -11.84
CA THR A 37 5.92 -26.03 -12.16
C THR A 37 5.23 -26.57 -10.91
N GLN A 38 5.90 -26.55 -9.76
CA GLN A 38 5.37 -27.05 -8.48
C GLN A 38 3.99 -26.46 -8.13
N TYR A 39 3.75 -25.20 -8.47
CA TYR A 39 2.52 -24.50 -8.10
C TYR A 39 1.47 -24.45 -9.21
N LEU A 40 1.78 -24.89 -10.44
CA LEU A 40 0.84 -24.80 -11.58
C LEU A 40 -0.45 -25.58 -11.33
N ALA A 41 -0.36 -26.79 -10.79
CA ALA A 41 -1.54 -27.59 -10.45
C ALA A 41 -2.45 -26.88 -9.43
N LEU A 42 -1.88 -26.10 -8.50
CA LEU A 42 -2.66 -25.33 -7.52
C LEU A 42 -3.33 -24.10 -8.15
N ILE A 43 -2.65 -23.47 -9.11
CA ILE A 43 -3.14 -22.32 -9.88
C ILE A 43 -4.29 -22.76 -10.78
N GLU A 44 -4.13 -23.84 -11.55
CA GLU A 44 -5.20 -24.42 -12.38
C GLU A 44 -6.41 -24.85 -11.53
N ALA A 45 -6.16 -25.42 -10.36
CA ALA A 45 -7.23 -25.80 -9.45
C ALA A 45 -7.97 -24.59 -8.86
N LEU A 46 -7.29 -23.45 -8.67
CA LEU A 46 -7.95 -22.21 -8.25
C LEU A 46 -8.91 -21.72 -9.33
N ASP A 47 -8.51 -21.76 -10.60
CA ASP A 47 -9.29 -21.26 -11.73
C ASP A 47 -10.66 -21.95 -11.80
N LYS A 48 -10.65 -23.29 -11.78
CA LYS A 48 -11.87 -24.13 -11.78
C LYS A 48 -12.79 -23.86 -10.58
N ARG A 49 -12.22 -23.62 -9.40
CA ARG A 49 -13.00 -23.33 -8.17
C ARG A 49 -13.62 -21.94 -8.21
N TRP A 50 -12.91 -20.97 -8.78
CA TRP A 50 -13.35 -19.59 -8.78
C TRP A 50 -14.62 -19.39 -9.60
N GLU A 51 -14.76 -20.08 -10.72
CA GLU A 51 -15.98 -20.11 -11.54
C GLU A 51 -17.23 -20.59 -10.77
N HIS A 52 -17.04 -21.45 -9.77
CA HIS A 52 -18.11 -22.11 -9.02
C HIS A 52 -18.20 -21.65 -7.56
N ARG A 53 -17.64 -20.47 -7.25
CA ARG A 53 -17.57 -19.99 -5.86
C ARG A 53 -18.98 -19.78 -5.28
N PRO A 54 -19.28 -20.29 -4.07
CA PRO A 54 -20.56 -20.04 -3.44
C PRO A 54 -20.72 -18.56 -3.11
N ARG A 55 -21.95 -18.06 -3.16
CA ARG A 55 -22.26 -16.70 -2.69
C ARG A 55 -21.97 -16.59 -1.20
N ILE A 56 -21.34 -15.48 -0.82
CA ILE A 56 -20.89 -15.24 0.55
C ILE A 56 -22.08 -14.68 1.34
N SER A 57 -22.48 -15.38 2.41
CA SER A 57 -23.57 -14.94 3.29
C SER A 57 -23.09 -14.05 4.45
N TRP A 58 -21.83 -13.62 4.42
CA TRP A 58 -21.21 -12.81 5.46
C TRP A 58 -21.60 -11.33 5.29
N ASN A 59 -22.02 -10.70 6.38
CA ASN A 59 -22.51 -9.32 6.37
C ASN A 59 -21.41 -8.37 6.86
N LEU A 60 -20.84 -7.60 5.92
CA LEU A 60 -19.76 -6.65 6.18
C LEU A 60 -20.16 -5.57 7.20
N ASP A 61 -21.36 -5.01 7.10
CA ASP A 61 -21.82 -3.94 7.99
C ASP A 61 -21.90 -4.40 9.45
N SER A 62 -22.41 -5.62 9.67
CA SER A 62 -22.51 -6.24 10.99
C SER A 62 -21.14 -6.57 11.57
N ALA A 63 -20.20 -7.02 10.74
CA ALA A 63 -18.83 -7.26 11.17
C ALA A 63 -18.12 -5.94 11.51
N PHE A 64 -18.34 -4.89 10.71
CA PHE A 64 -17.79 -3.56 10.96
C PHE A 64 -18.36 -2.95 12.25
N ALA A 65 -19.66 -3.10 12.52
CA ALA A 65 -20.27 -2.65 13.77
C ALA A 65 -19.61 -3.32 15.00
N LYS A 66 -19.39 -4.64 14.95
CA LYS A 66 -18.68 -5.38 16.00
C LYS A 66 -17.23 -4.93 16.15
N PHE A 67 -16.55 -4.63 15.04
CA PHE A 67 -15.21 -4.06 15.06
C PHE A 67 -15.20 -2.70 15.77
N VAL A 68 -16.13 -1.80 15.45
CA VAL A 68 -16.26 -0.49 16.08
C VAL A 68 -16.46 -0.61 17.59
N GLU A 69 -17.32 -1.52 18.04
CA GLU A 69 -17.54 -1.79 19.47
C GLU A 69 -16.25 -2.23 20.16
N ARG A 70 -15.52 -3.20 19.59
CA ARG A 70 -14.28 -3.74 20.16
C ARG A 70 -13.17 -2.69 20.20
N GLU A 71 -12.97 -1.95 19.12
CA GLU A 71 -11.92 -0.94 19.04
C GLU A 71 -12.18 0.22 20.01
N THR A 72 -13.43 0.69 20.08
CA THR A 72 -13.83 1.73 21.04
C THR A 72 -13.65 1.24 22.47
N ALA A 73 -14.02 -0.01 22.77
CA ALA A 73 -13.81 -0.59 24.10
C ALA A 73 -12.32 -0.66 24.48
N THR A 74 -11.42 -0.92 23.52
CA THR A 74 -9.96 -0.91 23.77
C THR A 74 -9.47 0.48 24.19
N TRP A 75 -9.93 1.56 23.54
CA TRP A 75 -9.59 2.92 23.96
C TRP A 75 -10.19 3.28 25.32
N SER A 76 -11.46 2.92 25.55
CA SER A 76 -12.14 3.21 26.82
C SER A 76 -11.46 2.57 28.03
N LYS A 77 -10.82 1.40 27.87
CA LYS A 77 -9.99 0.78 28.93
C LYS A 77 -8.80 1.63 29.34
N GLN A 78 -8.28 2.46 28.44
CA GLN A 78 -7.20 3.41 28.73
C GLN A 78 -7.74 4.76 29.24
N GLY A 79 -9.04 4.86 29.54
CA GLY A 79 -9.66 6.11 29.99
C GLY A 79 -9.74 7.18 28.90
N VAL A 80 -9.63 6.81 27.63
CA VAL A 80 -9.66 7.73 26.49
C VAL A 80 -10.88 7.42 25.63
N GLU A 81 -11.72 8.42 25.41
CA GLU A 81 -12.81 8.33 24.43
C GLU A 81 -12.32 8.88 23.09
N ARG A 82 -12.41 8.05 22.04
CA ARG A 82 -12.14 8.48 20.68
C ARG A 82 -13.41 8.42 19.84
N PRO A 83 -13.63 9.40 18.93
CA PRO A 83 -14.82 9.37 18.10
C PRO A 83 -14.85 8.11 17.22
N SER A 84 -16.02 7.48 17.14
CA SER A 84 -16.25 6.33 16.25
C SER A 84 -16.40 6.74 14.78
N HIS A 85 -16.63 8.03 14.49
CA HIS A 85 -16.66 8.52 13.11
C HIS A 85 -15.30 8.46 12.42
N ASP A 86 -14.20 8.45 13.19
CA ASP A 86 -12.85 8.20 12.67
C ASP A 86 -12.65 6.75 12.20
N LEU A 87 -13.58 5.83 12.53
CA LEU A 87 -13.52 4.45 12.06
C LEU A 87 -14.25 4.36 10.73
N LEU A 88 -13.53 3.91 9.70
CA LEU A 88 -14.02 3.84 8.33
C LEU A 88 -14.24 2.40 7.88
N PRO A 89 -15.40 2.08 7.27
CA PRO A 89 -15.65 0.76 6.72
C PRO A 89 -14.85 0.55 5.42
N PRO A 90 -14.60 -0.69 5.00
CA PRO A 90 -14.14 -0.97 3.64
C PRO A 90 -15.07 -0.34 2.59
N SER A 91 -14.51 0.00 1.43
CA SER A 91 -15.26 0.52 0.28
C SER A 91 -15.25 -0.47 -0.88
N GLY A 92 -16.33 -0.49 -1.66
CA GLY A 92 -16.49 -1.43 -2.76
C GLY A 92 -17.09 -2.77 -2.34
N SER A 93 -17.28 -3.66 -3.31
CA SER A 93 -18.00 -4.91 -3.08
C SER A 93 -17.09 -5.99 -2.50
N ILE A 94 -17.56 -6.71 -1.47
CA ILE A 94 -16.90 -7.92 -0.94
C ILE A 94 -16.79 -9.03 -2.00
N GLU A 95 -17.62 -8.96 -3.04
CA GLU A 95 -17.63 -9.88 -4.18
C GLU A 95 -16.64 -9.49 -5.30
N SER A 96 -15.93 -8.36 -5.15
CA SER A 96 -14.92 -7.94 -6.13
C SER A 96 -13.83 -9.01 -6.28
N SER A 97 -13.39 -9.27 -7.51
CA SER A 97 -12.30 -10.21 -7.81
C SER A 97 -10.93 -9.67 -7.40
N LEU A 98 -10.83 -8.35 -7.20
CA LEU A 98 -9.63 -7.64 -6.81
C LEU A 98 -9.85 -6.90 -5.48
N ALA A 99 -8.81 -6.87 -4.64
CA ALA A 99 -8.79 -6.09 -3.43
C ALA A 99 -7.52 -5.22 -3.32
N CYS A 100 -7.67 -4.02 -2.75
CA CYS A 100 -6.61 -3.09 -2.40
C CYS A 100 -6.51 -3.01 -0.88
N HIS A 101 -5.39 -3.48 -0.33
CA HIS A 101 -5.12 -3.48 1.10
C HIS A 101 -4.10 -2.37 1.42
N LEU A 102 -4.59 -1.30 2.06
CA LEU A 102 -3.81 -0.13 2.46
C LEU A 102 -3.52 -0.13 3.97
N MET A 103 -2.78 0.86 4.45
CA MET A 103 -2.39 0.93 5.85
C MET A 103 -3.50 1.49 6.72
N ASN A 104 -3.90 2.74 6.49
CA ASN A 104 -4.93 3.44 7.23
C ASN A 104 -5.39 4.68 6.46
N PRO A 105 -6.63 5.15 6.66
CA PRO A 105 -7.07 6.44 6.15
C PRO A 105 -6.44 7.60 6.93
N THR A 106 -6.39 8.79 6.32
CA THR A 106 -5.82 10.01 6.94
C THR A 106 -6.81 11.15 6.92
N TYR A 107 -6.62 12.16 7.78
CA TYR A 107 -7.44 13.38 7.74
C TYR A 107 -7.14 14.29 6.55
N TYR A 108 -6.23 13.91 5.65
CA TYR A 108 -5.94 14.63 4.43
C TYR A 108 -7.00 14.30 3.38
N VAL A 109 -8.19 14.84 3.58
CA VAL A 109 -9.36 14.74 2.70
C VAL A 109 -10.13 16.07 2.72
N ALA A 110 -10.99 16.28 1.74
CA ALA A 110 -11.81 17.47 1.63
C ALA A 110 -12.78 17.60 2.81
N ASN A 111 -13.33 16.49 3.30
CA ASN A 111 -14.14 16.45 4.49
C ASN A 111 -13.93 15.14 5.29
N PRO A 112 -13.21 15.19 6.42
CA PRO A 112 -12.97 14.01 7.25
C PRO A 112 -14.23 13.46 7.94
N GLU A 113 -15.33 14.21 7.98
CA GLU A 113 -16.57 13.79 8.62
C GLU A 113 -17.45 12.89 7.73
N ASP A 114 -17.18 12.80 6.42
CA ASP A 114 -18.02 12.04 5.47
C ASP A 114 -17.90 10.52 5.62
N ARG A 115 -16.87 10.05 6.35
CA ARG A 115 -16.60 8.63 6.63
C ARG A 115 -16.46 7.75 5.38
N ILE A 116 -15.84 8.29 4.33
CA ILE A 116 -15.63 7.61 3.06
C ILE A 116 -14.17 7.13 2.98
N THR A 117 -13.96 5.82 2.79
CA THR A 117 -12.61 5.26 2.58
C THR A 117 -12.11 5.55 1.16
N ASP A 118 -12.97 5.36 0.15
CA ASP A 118 -12.67 5.68 -1.25
C ASP A 118 -12.96 7.15 -1.61
N ASP A 119 -12.32 8.08 -0.89
CA ASP A 119 -12.47 9.53 -1.12
C ASP A 119 -11.34 10.06 -2.03
N PRO A 120 -11.62 10.40 -3.31
CA PRO A 120 -10.59 10.85 -4.25
C PRO A 120 -9.98 12.22 -3.91
N SER A 121 -10.53 12.96 -2.93
CA SER A 121 -9.84 14.14 -2.39
C SER A 121 -8.60 13.79 -1.56
N SER A 122 -8.49 12.53 -1.12
CA SER A 122 -7.26 11.96 -0.56
C SER A 122 -6.20 11.78 -1.65
N PRO A 123 -4.96 12.26 -1.45
CA PRO A 123 -3.83 12.03 -2.35
C PRO A 123 -3.60 10.55 -2.68
N THR A 124 -3.82 9.67 -1.70
CA THR A 124 -3.61 8.24 -1.88
C THR A 124 -4.70 7.64 -2.77
N MET A 125 -5.96 7.99 -2.54
CA MET A 125 -7.08 7.50 -3.35
C MET A 125 -7.08 8.08 -4.76
N GLU A 126 -6.72 9.36 -4.91
CA GLU A 126 -6.52 10.00 -6.22
C GLU A 126 -5.50 9.21 -7.07
N LEU A 127 -4.37 8.81 -6.48
CA LEU A 127 -3.36 7.99 -7.16
C LEU A 127 -3.85 6.57 -7.48
N LEU A 128 -4.65 5.97 -6.60
CA LEU A 128 -5.30 4.69 -6.87
C LEU A 128 -6.23 4.80 -8.08
N HIS A 129 -7.10 5.82 -8.10
CA HIS A 129 -8.05 6.07 -9.19
C HIS A 129 -7.32 6.29 -10.50
N ASN A 130 -6.27 7.13 -10.49
CA ASN A 130 -5.44 7.41 -11.67
C ASN A 130 -4.68 6.18 -12.19
N SER A 131 -4.47 5.16 -11.35
CA SER A 131 -3.90 3.87 -11.76
C SER A 131 -4.94 2.81 -12.11
N GLY A 132 -6.24 3.17 -12.10
CA GLY A 132 -7.34 2.31 -12.53
C GLY A 132 -8.01 1.52 -11.41
N PHE A 133 -7.79 1.88 -10.14
CA PHE A 133 -8.34 1.18 -8.98
C PHE A 133 -9.27 2.08 -8.18
N SER A 134 -10.51 1.65 -7.97
CA SER A 134 -11.50 2.35 -7.13
C SER A 134 -12.48 1.34 -6.51
N SER A 135 -13.35 1.80 -5.62
CA SER A 135 -14.43 0.97 -5.05
C SER A 135 -15.41 0.40 -6.09
N GLN A 136 -15.40 0.92 -7.32
CA GLN A 136 -16.23 0.40 -8.42
C GLN A 136 -15.73 -0.93 -8.98
N ASN A 137 -14.43 -1.20 -8.86
CA ASN A 137 -13.79 -2.38 -9.45
C ASN A 137 -12.90 -3.17 -8.49
N ALA A 138 -12.79 -2.73 -7.23
CA ALA A 138 -12.02 -3.37 -6.20
C ALA A 138 -12.69 -3.22 -4.83
N LEU A 139 -12.42 -4.19 -3.94
CA LEU A 139 -12.62 -4.00 -2.51
C LEU A 139 -11.43 -3.21 -1.94
N ILE A 140 -11.66 -2.07 -1.33
CA ILE A 140 -10.64 -1.24 -0.68
C ILE A 140 -10.80 -1.37 0.82
N PHE A 141 -9.75 -1.80 1.52
CA PHE A 141 -9.75 -1.90 2.98
C PHE A 141 -8.37 -1.58 3.57
N ASP A 142 -8.37 -1.20 4.85
CA ASP A 142 -7.17 -0.80 5.57
C ASP A 142 -6.78 -1.82 6.64
N GLN A 143 -5.47 -1.96 6.84
CA GLN A 143 -4.89 -2.75 7.93
C GLN A 143 -5.25 -2.17 9.31
N VAL A 144 -5.40 -0.84 9.40
CA VAL A 144 -5.90 -0.09 10.54
C VAL A 144 -7.04 0.81 10.05
N CYS A 145 -8.28 0.37 10.26
CA CYS A 145 -9.51 1.05 9.82
C CYS A 145 -9.88 2.31 10.63
N ARG A 146 -8.88 3.08 11.09
CA ARG A 146 -9.07 4.33 11.82
C ARG A 146 -8.31 5.45 11.13
N THR A 147 -8.92 6.62 11.03
CA THR A 147 -8.29 7.82 10.50
C THR A 147 -7.20 8.34 11.44
N GLY A 148 -6.04 8.68 10.88
CA GLY A 148 -4.96 9.32 11.61
C GLY A 148 -3.65 9.31 10.85
N ARG A 149 -2.58 9.80 11.49
CA ARG A 149 -1.24 9.77 10.90
C ARG A 149 -0.67 8.37 11.04
N THR A 150 -0.21 7.81 9.92
CA THR A 150 0.36 6.46 9.89
C THR A 150 1.56 6.32 10.84
N GLU A 151 2.39 7.35 10.96
CA GLU A 151 3.54 7.33 11.86
C GLU A 151 3.12 7.21 13.32
N ASP A 152 2.03 7.87 13.72
CA ASP A 152 1.51 7.81 15.07
C ASP A 152 0.97 6.40 15.37
N MET A 153 0.26 5.77 14.42
CA MET A 153 -0.21 4.40 14.60
C MET A 153 0.94 3.41 14.74
N ILE A 154 1.98 3.52 13.90
CA ILE A 154 3.17 2.67 13.99
C ILE A 154 3.89 2.85 15.34
N GLU A 155 3.93 4.07 15.86
CA GLU A 155 4.65 4.40 17.08
C GLU A 155 3.90 4.01 18.36
N PHE A 156 2.58 4.21 18.39
CA PHE A 156 1.78 4.08 19.61
C PHE A 156 0.95 2.79 19.70
N TYR A 157 0.52 2.20 18.58
CA TYR A 157 -0.34 1.02 18.67
C TYR A 157 0.47 -0.18 19.16
N THR A 158 0.08 -0.70 20.31
CA THR A 158 0.53 -2.00 20.82
C THR A 158 -0.25 -3.14 20.16
N ASP A 159 0.14 -4.39 20.41
CA ASP A 159 -0.62 -5.54 19.92
C ASP A 159 -2.08 -5.53 20.37
N GLU A 160 -2.38 -5.03 21.57
CA GLU A 160 -3.76 -4.89 22.06
C GLU A 160 -4.58 -3.94 21.18
N PHE A 161 -3.99 -2.82 20.74
CA PHE A 161 -4.65 -1.85 19.86
C PHE A 161 -4.75 -2.35 18.42
N TYR A 162 -3.76 -3.11 17.95
CA TYR A 162 -3.86 -3.76 16.64
C TYR A 162 -4.87 -4.91 16.61
N GLN A 163 -5.14 -5.58 17.73
CA GLN A 163 -5.92 -6.83 17.73
C GLN A 163 -7.33 -6.68 17.11
N PRO A 164 -8.16 -5.69 17.47
CA PRO A 164 -9.48 -5.52 16.84
C PRO A 164 -9.40 -5.32 15.33
N HIS A 165 -8.40 -4.57 14.86
CA HIS A 165 -8.17 -4.36 13.43
C HIS A 165 -7.71 -5.63 12.73
N ARG A 166 -6.78 -6.38 13.32
CA ARG A 166 -6.31 -7.66 12.76
C ARG A 166 -7.43 -8.69 12.69
N ASP A 167 -8.27 -8.78 13.73
CA ASP A 167 -9.43 -9.66 13.73
C ASP A 167 -10.39 -9.30 12.60
N PHE A 168 -10.72 -8.01 12.46
CA PHE A 168 -11.60 -7.55 11.40
C PHE A 168 -11.02 -7.77 9.99
N VAL A 169 -9.72 -7.51 9.79
CA VAL A 169 -9.03 -7.79 8.52
C VAL A 169 -9.01 -9.29 8.22
N ARG A 170 -8.83 -10.16 9.23
CA ARG A 170 -8.94 -11.63 9.05
C ARG A 170 -10.36 -12.01 8.63
N GLU A 171 -11.39 -11.41 9.23
CA GLU A 171 -12.78 -11.65 8.83
C GLU A 171 -13.03 -11.19 7.39
N ILE A 172 -12.59 -9.99 6.99
CA ILE A 172 -12.70 -9.51 5.60
C ILE A 172 -12.00 -10.50 4.67
N ARG A 173 -10.73 -10.84 4.93
CA ARG A 173 -9.95 -11.72 4.04
C ARG A 173 -10.44 -13.16 4.00
N GLY A 174 -11.11 -13.62 5.07
CA GLY A 174 -11.78 -14.92 5.09
C GLY A 174 -13.07 -14.95 4.25
N ASN A 175 -13.69 -13.79 4.04
CA ASN A 175 -14.99 -13.66 3.39
C ASN A 175 -14.98 -12.81 2.10
N MET A 176 -13.84 -12.28 1.66
CA MET A 176 -13.74 -11.58 0.40
C MET A 176 -13.60 -12.57 -0.75
N ALA A 177 -14.24 -12.24 -1.88
CA ALA A 177 -14.19 -13.07 -3.06
C ALA A 177 -12.97 -12.77 -3.96
N ALA A 178 -12.12 -11.86 -3.51
CA ALA A 178 -10.95 -11.41 -4.24
C ALA A 178 -9.93 -12.54 -4.42
N ILE A 179 -9.62 -12.82 -5.67
CA ILE A 179 -8.55 -13.75 -6.09
C ILE A 179 -7.20 -13.04 -6.19
N VAL A 180 -7.20 -11.71 -6.27
CA VAL A 180 -5.99 -10.88 -6.27
C VAL A 180 -6.09 -9.83 -5.16
N GLU A 181 -5.09 -9.78 -4.29
CA GLU A 181 -4.94 -8.75 -3.24
C GLU A 181 -3.67 -7.93 -3.50
N ILE A 182 -3.83 -6.62 -3.67
CA ILE A 182 -2.71 -5.68 -3.81
C ILE A 182 -2.39 -5.11 -2.43
N CYS A 183 -1.21 -5.45 -1.91
CA CYS A 183 -0.71 -5.00 -0.62
C CYS A 183 0.14 -3.73 -0.81
N TRP A 184 -0.38 -2.58 -0.38
CA TRP A 184 0.20 -1.27 -0.61
C TRP A 184 1.16 -0.85 0.50
N GLY A 185 2.47 -0.99 0.24
CA GLY A 185 3.53 -0.47 1.11
C GLY A 185 4.08 -1.46 2.14
N ASN A 186 5.25 -1.10 2.68
CA ASN A 186 6.04 -2.00 3.52
C ASN A 186 5.41 -2.29 4.89
N THR A 187 4.61 -1.37 5.44
CA THR A 187 3.98 -1.57 6.75
C THR A 187 2.91 -2.64 6.65
N VAL A 188 1.99 -2.53 5.69
CA VAL A 188 0.99 -3.56 5.38
C VAL A 188 1.67 -4.90 5.06
N TRP A 189 2.76 -4.87 4.29
CA TRP A 189 3.51 -6.08 3.96
C TRP A 189 4.12 -6.79 5.19
N LYS A 190 4.56 -6.04 6.21
CA LYS A 190 5.05 -6.63 7.46
C LYS A 190 3.93 -7.33 8.22
N GLU A 191 2.75 -6.70 8.31
CA GLU A 191 1.56 -7.29 8.91
C GLU A 191 1.15 -8.56 8.14
N MET A 192 1.10 -8.49 6.81
CA MET A 192 0.81 -9.62 5.92
C MET A 192 1.72 -10.82 6.19
N LYS A 193 3.03 -10.59 6.28
CA LYS A 193 4.01 -11.65 6.58
C LYS A 193 3.82 -12.23 7.98
N ARG A 194 3.46 -11.41 8.97
CA ARG A 194 3.18 -11.91 10.33
C ARG A 194 1.95 -12.82 10.33
N GLU A 195 0.87 -12.40 9.67
CA GLU A 195 -0.41 -13.14 9.68
C GLU A 195 -0.40 -14.42 8.81
N LEU A 196 0.28 -14.39 7.66
CA LEU A 196 0.31 -15.52 6.76
C LEU A 196 1.51 -16.46 7.01
N GLY A 197 2.64 -15.90 7.46
CA GLY A 197 3.87 -16.65 7.72
C GLY A 197 4.24 -17.59 6.56
N PRO A 198 4.33 -18.90 6.80
CA PRO A 198 4.76 -19.87 5.80
C PRO A 198 3.74 -20.10 4.67
N ARG A 199 2.50 -19.62 4.81
CA ARG A 199 1.46 -19.71 3.77
C ARG A 199 1.72 -18.75 2.61
N LEU A 200 2.64 -17.79 2.77
CA LEU A 200 2.95 -16.79 1.76
C LEU A 200 4.21 -17.20 0.98
N VAL A 201 4.01 -17.73 -0.21
CA VAL A 201 5.10 -18.24 -1.07
C VAL A 201 5.39 -17.25 -2.19
N ARG A 202 6.66 -16.93 -2.44
CA ARG A 202 7.03 -16.08 -3.58
C ARG A 202 6.91 -16.86 -4.87
N TYR A 203 6.24 -16.30 -5.88
CA TYR A 203 6.19 -16.87 -7.23
C TYR A 203 6.94 -15.94 -8.18
N LEU A 204 7.97 -16.45 -8.83
CA LEU A 204 8.83 -15.67 -9.72
C LEU A 204 8.16 -15.53 -11.08
N LEU A 205 7.95 -14.30 -11.51
CA LEU A 205 7.61 -13.97 -12.89
C LEU A 205 8.90 -13.72 -13.70
N TRP A 206 8.80 -13.81 -15.01
CA TRP A 206 9.93 -13.66 -15.95
C TRP A 206 9.60 -12.70 -17.09
N GLY A 207 10.53 -12.61 -18.05
CA GLY A 207 10.44 -11.66 -19.14
C GLY A 207 10.27 -10.23 -18.64
N VAL A 208 9.33 -9.51 -19.23
CA VAL A 208 9.01 -8.13 -18.85
C VAL A 208 8.46 -8.00 -17.42
N PHE A 209 7.91 -9.08 -16.84
CA PHE A 209 7.32 -9.07 -15.50
C PHE A 209 8.29 -9.51 -14.38
N LYS A 210 9.56 -9.78 -14.70
CA LYS A 210 10.62 -10.09 -13.72
C LYS A 210 10.67 -9.18 -12.48
N PRO A 211 10.47 -7.84 -12.57
CA PRO A 211 10.52 -6.98 -11.37
C PRO A 211 9.30 -7.11 -10.45
N VAL A 212 8.23 -7.78 -10.88
CA VAL A 212 6.98 -7.89 -10.11
C VAL A 212 7.16 -8.82 -8.92
N ARG A 213 6.70 -8.37 -7.75
CA ARG A 213 6.74 -9.14 -6.49
C ARG A 213 5.39 -9.84 -6.28
N LEU A 214 5.21 -10.96 -6.96
CA LEU A 214 4.03 -11.82 -6.84
C LEU A 214 4.24 -12.88 -5.76
N TYR A 215 3.19 -13.11 -4.98
CA TYR A 215 3.13 -14.15 -3.96
C TYR A 215 1.83 -14.95 -4.09
N LEU A 216 1.91 -16.20 -3.68
CA LEU A 216 0.80 -17.12 -3.56
C LEU A 216 0.42 -17.23 -2.08
N GLU A 217 -0.85 -17.01 -1.75
CA GLU A 217 -1.37 -17.36 -0.44
C GLU A 217 -1.94 -18.78 -0.48
N LEU A 218 -1.28 -19.69 0.20
CA LEU A 218 -1.76 -21.04 0.39
C LEU A 218 -2.77 -21.13 1.55
N ASP A 219 -3.60 -22.16 1.51
CA ASP A 219 -4.37 -22.55 2.68
C ASP A 219 -3.48 -23.08 3.83
N GLU A 220 -4.08 -23.33 4.98
CA GLU A 220 -3.36 -23.83 6.16
C GLU A 220 -2.71 -25.19 5.94
N SER A 221 -3.24 -26.01 5.02
CA SER A 221 -2.71 -27.32 4.69
C SER A 221 -1.61 -27.28 3.62
N HIS A 222 -1.39 -26.12 3.00
CA HIS A 222 -0.52 -25.91 1.85
C HIS A 222 -0.92 -26.76 0.62
N ARG A 223 -2.20 -27.14 0.52
CA ARG A 223 -2.73 -28.00 -0.57
C ARG A 223 -3.61 -27.28 -1.56
N SER A 224 -4.00 -26.05 -1.26
CA SER A 224 -4.76 -25.21 -2.18
C SER A 224 -4.26 -23.78 -2.16
N LEU A 225 -4.34 -23.14 -3.32
CA LEU A 225 -4.13 -21.70 -3.48
C LEU A 225 -5.43 -20.97 -3.15
N LYS A 226 -5.34 -19.96 -2.28
CA LYS A 226 -6.47 -19.07 -1.95
C LYS A 226 -6.52 -17.85 -2.86
N ARG A 227 -5.37 -17.19 -3.07
CA ARG A 227 -5.28 -15.93 -3.83
C ARG A 227 -3.84 -15.62 -4.24
N PHE A 228 -3.73 -14.73 -5.22
CA PHE A 228 -2.50 -14.03 -5.58
C PHE A 228 -2.37 -12.76 -4.75
N ILE A 229 -1.16 -12.47 -4.28
CA ILE A 229 -0.84 -11.25 -3.52
C ILE A 229 0.28 -10.51 -4.23
N LEU A 230 0.06 -9.24 -4.54
CA LEU A 230 1.11 -8.37 -5.08
C LEU A 230 1.60 -7.41 -4.01
N HIS A 231 2.91 -7.41 -3.76
CA HIS A 231 3.53 -6.41 -2.90
C HIS A 231 4.02 -5.23 -3.73
N VAL A 232 3.30 -4.11 -3.61
CA VAL A 232 3.60 -2.86 -4.32
C VAL A 232 4.02 -1.76 -3.36
N ARG A 233 4.55 -0.66 -3.89
CA ARG A 233 4.88 0.50 -3.05
C ARG A 233 3.60 1.27 -2.73
N HIS A 234 3.56 1.90 -1.56
CA HIS A 234 2.47 2.81 -1.23
C HIS A 234 2.39 3.93 -2.27
N PRO A 235 1.21 4.38 -2.71
CA PRO A 235 1.09 5.37 -3.80
C PRO A 235 1.86 6.67 -3.50
N GLU A 236 1.77 7.16 -2.26
CA GLU A 236 2.49 8.37 -1.85
C GLU A 236 4.02 8.23 -1.90
N PHE A 237 4.59 7.03 -2.02
CA PHE A 237 6.01 6.86 -2.27
C PHE A 237 6.44 7.67 -3.50
N PHE A 238 5.63 7.69 -4.56
CA PHE A 238 5.98 8.35 -5.82
C PHE A 238 5.88 9.88 -5.79
N VAL A 239 5.38 10.44 -4.69
CA VAL A 239 5.19 11.88 -4.50
C VAL A 239 5.98 12.42 -3.31
N ARG A 240 5.98 11.70 -2.17
CA ARG A 240 6.54 12.17 -0.90
C ARG A 240 7.95 11.66 -0.58
N SER A 241 8.41 10.55 -1.17
CA SER A 241 9.66 9.87 -0.74
C SER A 241 10.96 10.62 -1.05
N GLY A 242 10.89 11.89 -1.48
CA GLY A 242 12.05 12.58 -2.04
C GLY A 242 12.57 11.89 -3.30
N LEU A 243 11.78 11.03 -3.94
CA LEU A 243 12.07 10.39 -5.23
C LEU A 243 12.47 11.39 -6.31
N ALA A 244 11.92 12.61 -6.26
CA ALA A 244 12.35 13.72 -7.11
C ALA A 244 13.86 14.04 -6.98
N LYS A 245 14.47 13.70 -5.83
CA LYS A 245 15.91 13.85 -5.56
C LYS A 245 16.74 12.65 -6.05
N LEU A 246 16.12 11.52 -6.38
CA LEU A 246 16.80 10.29 -6.85
C LEU A 246 17.09 10.31 -8.37
N GLY A 247 16.74 11.40 -9.07
CA GLY A 247 16.93 11.55 -10.52
C GLY A 247 15.79 10.93 -11.36
N LEU A 248 15.68 11.36 -12.62
CA LEU A 248 14.61 10.93 -13.54
C LEU A 248 14.63 9.41 -13.77
N GLU A 249 15.82 8.82 -13.88
CA GLU A 249 15.97 7.40 -14.19
C GLU A 249 15.49 6.49 -13.05
N ALA A 250 15.83 6.80 -11.80
CA ALA A 250 15.34 6.02 -10.66
C ALA A 250 13.82 6.08 -10.55
N ARG A 251 13.22 7.26 -10.81
CA ARG A 251 11.76 7.42 -10.81
C ARG A 251 11.10 6.56 -11.88
N LYS A 252 11.68 6.55 -13.09
CA LYS A 252 11.23 5.70 -14.18
C LYS A 252 11.27 4.22 -13.79
N ILE A 253 12.40 3.74 -13.28
CA ILE A 253 12.57 2.33 -12.87
C ILE A 253 11.54 1.91 -11.80
N TYR A 254 11.35 2.72 -10.75
CA TYR A 254 10.37 2.38 -9.71
C TYR A 254 8.93 2.48 -10.22
N GLY A 255 8.65 3.46 -11.08
CA GLY A 255 7.33 3.64 -11.68
C GLY A 255 6.97 2.49 -12.61
N GLU A 256 7.90 2.05 -13.45
CA GLU A 256 7.70 0.94 -14.38
C GLU A 256 7.45 -0.37 -13.64
N ALA A 257 8.25 -0.67 -12.61
CA ALA A 257 8.04 -1.86 -11.78
C ALA A 257 6.69 -1.84 -11.05
N GLN A 258 6.22 -0.66 -10.64
CA GLN A 258 4.92 -0.46 -10.02
C GLN A 258 3.79 -0.70 -11.03
N ASP A 259 3.84 -0.05 -12.19
CA ASP A 259 2.84 -0.18 -13.24
C ASP A 259 2.74 -1.61 -13.79
N LEU A 260 3.87 -2.30 -13.92
CA LEU A 260 3.91 -3.72 -14.30
C LEU A 260 3.20 -4.59 -13.26
N ALA A 261 3.41 -4.35 -11.96
CA ALA A 261 2.70 -5.08 -10.91
C ALA A 261 1.18 -4.83 -10.97
N LEU A 262 0.77 -3.57 -11.13
CA LEU A 262 -0.66 -3.24 -11.25
C LEU A 262 -1.30 -3.81 -12.52
N THR A 263 -0.53 -3.86 -13.61
CA THR A 263 -0.92 -4.54 -14.86
C THR A 263 -1.12 -6.04 -14.63
N VAL A 264 -0.17 -6.71 -13.95
CA VAL A 264 -0.29 -8.12 -13.56
C VAL A 264 -1.55 -8.35 -12.72
N ALA A 265 -1.84 -7.47 -11.76
CA ALA A 265 -3.02 -7.60 -10.91
C ALA A 265 -4.33 -7.61 -11.71
N ARG A 266 -4.47 -6.69 -12.68
CA ARG A 266 -5.65 -6.57 -13.55
C ARG A 266 -5.77 -7.72 -14.54
N ARG A 267 -4.65 -8.18 -15.10
CA ARG A 267 -4.63 -9.36 -15.98
C ARG A 267 -4.98 -10.64 -15.23
N LEU A 268 -4.50 -10.82 -14.00
CA LEU A 268 -4.86 -11.98 -13.17
C LEU A 268 -6.35 -12.06 -12.87
N VAL A 269 -7.07 -10.94 -12.81
CA VAL A 269 -8.54 -10.95 -12.63
C VAL A 269 -9.35 -10.98 -13.93
N GLY A 270 -8.68 -11.04 -15.09
CA GLY A 270 -9.33 -11.17 -16.40
C GLY A 270 -9.84 -9.86 -17.01
N ASP A 271 -9.21 -8.72 -16.69
CA ASP A 271 -9.59 -7.41 -17.27
C ASP A 271 -9.02 -7.15 -18.68
N GLY A 272 -8.62 -8.19 -19.40
CA GLY A 272 -8.08 -8.11 -20.75
C GLY A 272 -6.56 -8.12 -20.84
N LYS A 273 -6.06 -8.83 -21.86
CA LYS A 273 -4.62 -9.02 -22.13
C LYS A 273 -3.90 -7.72 -22.49
N ASP A 274 -4.62 -6.75 -23.04
CA ASP A 274 -4.08 -5.47 -23.48
C ASP A 274 -4.12 -4.40 -22.38
N PHE A 275 -4.66 -4.72 -21.20
CA PHE A 275 -4.63 -3.79 -20.08
C PHE A 275 -3.18 -3.50 -19.70
N THR A 276 -2.84 -2.21 -19.61
CA THR A 276 -1.54 -1.71 -19.17
C THR A 276 -1.75 -0.47 -18.33
N VAL A 277 -1.14 -0.44 -17.15
CA VAL A 277 -1.03 0.80 -16.36
C VAL A 277 0.17 1.58 -16.89
N ASN A 278 -0.01 2.89 -17.08
CA ASN A 278 1.07 3.82 -17.38
C ASN A 278 0.88 5.11 -16.57
N CYS A 279 0.96 4.99 -15.24
CA CYS A 279 0.65 6.04 -14.30
C CYS A 279 1.93 6.54 -13.62
N PHE A 280 2.63 5.67 -12.91
CA PHE A 280 3.72 6.05 -12.00
C PHE A 280 5.03 6.57 -12.66
N PRO A 281 5.48 6.09 -13.84
CA PRO A 281 6.66 6.60 -14.54
C PRO A 281 6.52 8.05 -14.98
N CYS A 282 5.30 8.45 -15.37
CA CYS A 282 5.03 9.74 -15.98
C CYS A 282 4.36 10.74 -15.02
N LEU A 283 4.19 10.37 -13.73
CA LEU A 283 3.60 11.28 -12.76
C LEU A 283 4.35 12.62 -12.80
N PRO A 284 3.69 13.73 -13.15
CA PRO A 284 4.26 15.05 -12.96
C PRO A 284 4.67 15.21 -11.49
N SER A 285 5.32 16.32 -11.15
CA SER A 285 5.17 16.83 -9.78
C SER A 285 3.68 17.13 -9.59
N LEU A 286 2.89 16.11 -9.22
CA LEU A 286 1.45 16.18 -9.14
C LEU A 286 1.08 17.43 -8.34
N GLN A 287 0.22 18.27 -8.90
CA GLN A 287 -0.65 19.11 -8.10
C GLN A 287 -1.61 18.16 -7.38
N VAL A 288 -1.09 17.41 -6.41
CA VAL A 288 -1.90 16.61 -5.49
C VAL A 288 -2.98 17.52 -4.95
N ASN A 289 -4.22 17.01 -4.85
CA ASN A 289 -5.36 17.74 -4.32
C ASN A 289 -4.95 18.63 -3.14
N ARG A 290 -4.89 19.94 -3.39
CA ARG A 290 -4.50 20.92 -2.37
C ARG A 290 -5.74 21.25 -1.56
N LEU A 291 -5.69 20.94 -0.27
CA LEU A 291 -6.70 21.37 0.67
C LEU A 291 -6.79 22.90 0.68
N THR A 292 -8.01 23.42 0.69
CA THR A 292 -8.26 24.84 1.01
C THR A 292 -7.82 25.13 2.44
N ARG A 293 -7.58 26.41 2.76
CA ARG A 293 -7.18 26.80 4.13
C ARG A 293 -8.16 26.32 5.21
N LYS A 294 -9.46 26.31 4.91
CA LYS A 294 -10.49 25.79 5.82
C LYS A 294 -10.31 24.29 6.08
N GLN A 295 -10.03 23.52 5.03
CA GLN A 295 -9.81 22.08 5.11
C GLN A 295 -8.50 21.74 5.82
N GLU A 296 -7.42 22.51 5.58
CA GLU A 296 -6.17 22.38 6.34
C GLU A 296 -6.39 22.59 7.83
N ASN A 297 -7.12 23.64 8.22
CA ASN A 297 -7.43 23.89 9.63
C ASN A 297 -8.24 22.75 10.26
N LEU A 298 -9.17 22.15 9.50
CA LEU A 298 -9.96 21.01 9.98
C LEU A 298 -9.10 19.76 10.14
N ARG A 299 -8.24 19.46 9.17
CA ARG A 299 -7.23 18.40 9.26
C ARG A 299 -6.37 18.58 10.50
N ASP A 300 -5.77 19.75 10.67
CA ASP A 300 -4.84 20.05 11.78
C ASP A 300 -5.55 19.93 13.13
N LYS A 301 -6.82 20.35 13.22
CA LYS A 301 -7.65 20.16 14.41
C LYS A 301 -7.84 18.67 14.73
N ASN A 302 -8.18 17.85 13.75
CA ASN A 302 -8.40 16.42 13.96
C ASN A 302 -7.08 15.67 14.30
N ASP A 303 -5.98 16.02 13.63
CA ASP A 303 -4.65 15.51 13.98
C ASP A 303 -4.29 15.84 15.43
N GLN A 304 -4.56 17.06 15.90
CA GLN A 304 -4.32 17.46 17.28
C GLN A 304 -5.20 16.68 18.27
N LEU A 305 -6.46 16.41 17.94
CA LEU A 305 -7.34 15.60 18.79
C LEU A 305 -6.83 14.15 18.89
N ALA A 306 -6.40 13.57 17.77
CA ALA A 306 -5.79 12.24 17.75
C ALA A 306 -4.50 12.19 18.58
N LEU A 307 -3.63 13.19 18.45
CA LEU A 307 -2.39 13.28 19.24
C LEU A 307 -2.66 13.39 20.75
N LYS A 308 -3.65 14.18 21.16
CA LYS A 308 -4.06 14.26 22.58
C LYS A 308 -4.56 12.91 23.12
N ALA A 309 -5.28 12.15 22.30
CA ALA A 309 -5.70 10.80 22.66
C ALA A 309 -4.50 9.86 22.87
N PHE A 310 -3.47 9.95 22.02
CA PHE A 310 -2.22 9.21 22.20
C PHE A 310 -1.43 9.64 23.43
N GLU A 311 -1.36 10.94 23.70
CA GLU A 311 -0.70 11.47 24.90
C GLU A 311 -1.38 10.96 26.18
N ALA A 312 -2.71 10.95 26.21
CA ALA A 312 -3.48 10.46 27.36
C ALA A 312 -3.33 8.94 27.56
N ALA A 313 -3.40 8.15 26.49
CA ALA A 313 -3.30 6.69 26.57
C ALA A 313 -1.85 6.18 26.76
N PHE A 314 -0.84 6.90 26.26
CA PHE A 314 0.55 6.46 26.24
C PHE A 314 1.53 7.56 26.69
N PRO A 315 1.39 8.10 27.91
CA PRO A 315 2.15 9.28 28.34
C PRO A 315 3.66 9.05 28.27
N GLU A 316 4.16 7.88 28.67
CA GLU A 316 5.60 7.58 28.64
C GLU A 316 6.17 7.52 27.21
N THR A 317 5.47 6.84 26.30
CA THR A 317 5.88 6.76 24.89
C THR A 317 5.81 8.13 24.23
N TYR A 318 4.78 8.92 24.55
CA TYR A 318 4.63 10.28 24.05
C TYR A 318 5.77 11.19 24.52
N GLN A 319 6.10 11.15 25.81
CA GLN A 319 7.24 11.92 26.36
C GLN A 319 8.57 11.50 25.72
N ARG A 320 8.80 10.21 25.47
CA ARG A 320 9.99 9.73 24.72
C ARG A 320 10.03 10.25 23.28
N ARG A 321 8.89 10.39 22.62
CA ARG A 321 8.80 10.98 21.28
C ARG A 321 9.16 12.46 21.30
N VAL A 322 8.63 13.21 22.26
CA VAL A 322 8.93 14.65 22.41
C VAL A 322 10.42 14.87 22.61
N ARG A 323 11.05 14.15 23.54
CA ARG A 323 12.51 14.25 23.78
C ARG A 323 13.33 13.96 22.53
N ARG A 324 13.03 12.88 21.79
CA ARG A 324 13.71 12.55 20.53
C ARG A 324 13.57 13.64 19.47
N LYS A 325 12.43 14.33 19.44
CA LYS A 325 12.19 15.43 18.51
C LYS A 325 13.03 16.65 18.89
N GLU A 326 13.07 17.00 20.17
CA GLU A 326 13.91 18.08 20.71
C GLU A 326 15.40 17.82 20.43
N GLU A 327 15.89 16.60 20.71
CA GLU A 327 17.26 16.17 20.40
C GLU A 327 17.57 16.28 18.89
N SER A 328 16.63 15.88 18.03
CA SER A 328 16.80 15.99 16.57
C SER A 328 16.85 17.43 16.08
N GLU A 329 16.04 18.32 16.68
CA GLU A 329 16.03 19.76 16.37
C GLU A 329 17.30 20.44 16.86
N GLU A 330 17.80 20.07 18.04
CA GLU A 330 19.07 20.53 18.57
C GLU A 330 20.23 20.15 17.66
N ILE A 331 20.32 18.87 17.26
CA ILE A 331 21.33 18.37 16.31
C ILE A 331 21.27 19.16 15.00
N LYS A 332 20.09 19.33 14.41
CA LYS A 332 19.93 20.10 13.16
C LYS A 332 20.38 21.55 13.33
N SER A 333 20.09 22.17 14.47
CA SER A 333 20.52 23.54 14.75
C SER A 333 22.05 23.63 14.82
N VAL A 334 22.71 22.67 15.46
CA VAL A 334 24.17 22.59 15.58
C VAL A 334 24.80 22.35 14.20
N THR A 335 24.30 21.39 13.42
CA THR A 335 24.81 21.11 12.07
C THR A 335 24.65 22.33 11.14
N SER A 336 23.51 23.05 11.21
CA SER A 336 23.30 24.28 10.43
C SER A 336 24.26 25.42 10.80
N ARG A 337 24.70 25.48 12.07
CA ARG A 337 25.73 26.43 12.53
C ARG A 337 27.11 26.05 12.02
N PHE A 338 27.47 24.76 12.00
CA PHE A 338 28.72 24.30 11.41
C PHE A 338 28.78 24.53 9.89
N ASP A 339 27.67 24.31 9.17
CA ASP A 339 27.57 24.53 7.72
C ASP A 339 27.57 26.02 7.34
N SER A 340 27.17 26.91 8.25
CA SER A 340 27.29 28.36 8.04
C SER A 340 28.69 28.86 8.33
N VAL A 341 29.36 28.36 9.39
CA VAL A 341 30.75 28.70 9.70
C VAL A 341 31.69 28.28 8.56
N SER A 342 31.55 27.06 8.04
CA SER A 342 32.38 26.56 6.92
C SER A 342 32.22 27.36 5.63
N LYS A 343 31.02 27.88 5.34
CA LYS A 343 30.78 28.79 4.21
C LYS A 343 31.44 30.17 4.39
N THR A 344 31.41 30.73 5.60
CA THR A 344 32.13 31.98 5.90
C THR A 344 33.64 31.81 5.74
N ASP A 345 34.20 30.68 6.17
CA ASP A 345 35.63 30.43 6.03
C ASP A 345 36.06 30.27 4.56
N ASP A 346 35.23 29.65 3.72
CA ASP A 346 35.48 29.55 2.27
C ASP A 346 35.35 30.90 1.54
N GLU A 347 34.44 31.78 1.95
CA GLU A 347 34.31 33.14 1.40
C GLU A 347 35.48 34.04 1.82
N VAL A 348 35.94 33.94 3.08
CA VAL A 348 37.14 34.66 3.56
C VAL A 348 38.40 34.19 2.82
N ARG A 349 38.48 32.90 2.47
CA ARG A 349 39.60 32.34 1.71
C ARG A 349 39.61 32.79 0.24
N LYS A 350 38.43 32.92 -0.38
CA LYS A 350 38.29 33.43 -1.76
C LYS A 350 38.45 34.95 -1.87
N GLY A 351 38.05 35.72 -0.86
CA GLY A 351 38.27 37.17 -0.82
C GLY A 351 39.73 37.60 -0.67
N ARG A 352 40.59 36.75 -0.08
CA ARG A 352 42.03 37.00 0.06
C ARG A 352 42.84 36.70 -1.21
N SER A 353 42.31 35.93 -2.17
CA SER A 353 43.00 35.60 -3.42
C SER A 353 42.78 36.62 -4.55
N SER A 354 41.91 37.62 -4.35
CA SER A 354 41.56 38.65 -5.34
C SER A 354 42.16 40.04 -5.06
N ALA A 355 43.10 40.13 -4.11
CA ALA A 355 43.79 41.38 -3.75
C ALA A 355 45.33 41.29 -3.93
N GLY A 356 45.79 40.43 -4.85
CA GLY A 356 47.20 40.29 -5.24
C GLY A 356 47.44 40.83 -6.63
#